data_AF-F6YUH9-F1
#
_entry.id   AF-F6YUH9-F1
#
_cell.length_a   1.000
_cell.length_b   1.000
_cell.length_c   1.000
_cell.angle_alpha   90.00
_cell.angle_beta   90.00
_cell.angle_gamma   90.00
#
_symmetry.space_group_name_H-M   'P 1'
#
loop_
_entity.id
_entity.type
_entity.pdbx_description
1 polymer ?
#
loop_
_entity_poly.entity_id
_entity_poly.type
_entity_poly.pdbx_seq_one_letter_code
_entity_poly.pdbx_strand_id
1 'polypeptide(L)'
;MGPLGTVCPLLLSRLGGGLFLMSYQKPVRSLLRCRRFHVTVRHGGSKTDAEHRWLSRHLKDPFVKATRENNYRCRSAFKLLEINEKQQILSPGLRVLDCGAAPGAWSQVAIKMVNAAGTDPKSPVGFVLGVDLLHIFPLEGATFLCPADVTDSRIRERIQELLPERKADVILSDMAPNATGIKELDHQKLISMCLSLLDLSSSILISGGTFLCKLWDGGQKHLLQSRLEQQFQEVRIIKPQASRKESSEMYFLAKFYQGATRSSKV
;
A
#
# COMPACT_ATOMS: atom_id res chain seq x y z
N MET A 1 -47.31 2.33 21.43
CA MET A 1 -48.42 1.38 21.16
C MET A 1 -47.83 0.26 20.31
N GLY A 2 -47.84 -0.98 20.84
CA GLY A 2 -47.01 -2.13 20.42
C GLY A 2 -47.48 -2.88 19.17
N PRO A 3 -47.18 -4.19 18.99
CA PRO A 3 -46.43 -5.15 19.84
C PRO A 3 -45.15 -5.71 19.14
N LEU A 4 -44.11 -6.23 19.82
CA LEU A 4 -43.94 -7.44 20.65
C LEU A 4 -44.18 -8.78 19.92
N GLY A 5 -43.16 -9.66 20.01
CA GLY A 5 -43.21 -11.11 19.74
C GLY A 5 -42.33 -11.54 18.56
N THR A 6 -41.49 -12.58 18.61
CA THR A 6 -41.30 -13.65 19.60
C THR A 6 -39.98 -14.37 19.27
N VAL A 7 -39.21 -14.72 20.29
CA VAL A 7 -38.08 -15.66 20.26
C VAL A 7 -38.63 -17.08 20.42
N CYS A 8 -38.15 -18.09 19.68
CA CYS A 8 -38.20 -19.51 20.08
C CYS A 8 -37.34 -20.41 19.16
N PRO A 9 -36.96 -21.64 19.57
CA PRO A 9 -35.55 -22.00 19.78
C PRO A 9 -35.13 -23.30 19.06
N LEU A 10 -33.86 -23.68 19.29
CA LEU A 10 -33.24 -24.99 19.08
C LEU A 10 -34.21 -26.19 19.10
N LEU A 11 -34.05 -27.11 18.15
CA LEU A 11 -34.35 -28.53 18.38
C LEU A 11 -33.27 -29.41 17.71
N LEU A 12 -32.41 -29.99 18.53
CA LEU A 12 -31.76 -31.26 18.22
C LEU A 12 -32.81 -32.36 18.27
N SER A 13 -32.83 -33.24 17.27
CA SER A 13 -33.26 -34.63 17.49
C SER A 13 -32.44 -35.56 16.59
N ARG A 14 -32.18 -36.74 17.17
CA ARG A 14 -31.26 -37.79 16.75
C ARG A 14 -32.08 -38.92 16.10
N LEU A 15 -31.40 -39.66 15.22
CA LEU A 15 -31.62 -41.06 14.80
C LEU A 15 -32.70 -41.35 13.73
N GLY A 16 -32.27 -42.12 12.72
CA GLY A 16 -33.16 -42.95 11.89
C GLY A 16 -32.73 -43.01 10.44
N GLY A 17 -32.12 -44.12 10.05
CA GLY A 17 -31.68 -44.36 8.67
C GLY A 17 -32.84 -44.50 7.69
N GLY A 18 -32.62 -44.05 6.47
CA GLY A 18 -33.54 -44.18 5.36
C GLY A 18 -32.81 -43.83 4.06
N LEU A 19 -32.47 -44.86 3.29
CA LEU A 19 -31.85 -44.75 1.98
C LEU A 19 -32.90 -44.15 1.01
N PHE A 20 -32.88 -42.83 0.82
CA PHE A 20 -33.74 -42.15 -0.15
C PHE A 20 -32.94 -41.88 -1.43
N LEU A 21 -33.22 -42.65 -2.48
CA LEU A 21 -32.88 -42.30 -3.86
C LEU A 21 -33.62 -41.00 -4.22
N MET A 22 -32.94 -39.86 -4.12
CA MET A 22 -33.41 -38.63 -4.78
C MET A 22 -32.87 -38.59 -6.20
N SER A 23 -33.79 -38.79 -7.13
CA SER A 23 -33.66 -38.54 -8.56
C SER A 23 -32.98 -37.20 -8.84
N TYR A 24 -31.84 -37.27 -9.52
CA TYR A 24 -31.13 -36.14 -10.12
C TYR A 24 -32.05 -35.41 -11.12
N GLN A 25 -32.64 -34.29 -10.71
CA GLN A 25 -33.29 -33.37 -11.65
C GLN A 25 -32.20 -32.58 -12.38
N LYS A 26 -32.23 -32.66 -13.71
CA LYS A 26 -31.30 -31.95 -14.61
C LYS A 26 -31.43 -30.44 -14.41
N PRO A 27 -30.32 -29.67 -14.31
CA PRO A 27 -30.41 -28.22 -14.31
C PRO A 27 -30.86 -27.74 -15.70
N VAL A 28 -31.97 -27.00 -15.73
CA VAL A 28 -32.47 -26.28 -16.90
C VAL A 28 -31.41 -25.24 -17.28
N ARG A 29 -30.76 -25.43 -18.43
CA ARG A 29 -29.84 -24.45 -19.02
C ARG A 29 -30.64 -23.19 -19.40
N SER A 30 -30.71 -22.22 -18.50
CA SER A 30 -31.06 -20.85 -18.91
C SER A 30 -29.92 -20.35 -19.81
N LEU A 31 -30.23 -20.14 -21.08
CA LEU A 31 -29.36 -19.46 -22.03
C LEU A 31 -29.28 -17.98 -21.62
N LEU A 32 -28.43 -17.68 -20.64
CA LEU A 32 -27.97 -16.32 -20.40
C LEU A 32 -27.16 -15.91 -21.63
N ARG A 33 -27.85 -15.27 -22.57
CA ARG A 33 -27.28 -14.63 -23.74
C ARG A 33 -26.39 -13.50 -23.24
N CYS A 34 -25.11 -13.80 -23.04
CA CYS A 34 -24.09 -12.80 -22.77
C CYS A 34 -24.06 -11.86 -23.99
N ARG A 35 -24.72 -10.71 -23.88
CA ARG A 35 -24.51 -9.62 -24.83
C ARG A 35 -23.05 -9.22 -24.68
N ARG A 36 -22.22 -9.58 -25.67
CA ARG A 36 -20.93 -8.92 -25.89
C ARG A 36 -21.24 -7.43 -25.92
N PHE A 37 -20.91 -6.72 -24.85
CA PHE A 37 -20.73 -5.29 -24.92
C PHE A 37 -19.56 -5.08 -25.88
N HIS A 38 -19.88 -4.75 -27.12
CA HIS A 38 -18.91 -4.16 -28.02
C HIS A 38 -18.59 -2.80 -27.43
N VAL A 39 -17.54 -2.74 -26.60
CA VAL A 39 -16.91 -1.46 -26.31
C VAL A 39 -16.26 -1.03 -27.61
N THR A 40 -16.93 -0.14 -28.33
CA THR A 40 -16.29 0.58 -29.42
C THR A 40 -15.23 1.46 -28.76
N VAL A 41 -13.97 1.06 -28.86
CA VAL A 41 -12.85 1.95 -28.54
C VAL A 41 -12.93 3.09 -29.54
N ARG A 42 -13.51 4.22 -29.12
CA ARG A 42 -13.34 5.48 -29.82
C ARG A 42 -11.84 5.74 -29.82
N HIS A 43 -11.21 5.62 -30.99
CA HIS A 43 -9.84 6.05 -31.21
C HIS A 43 -9.82 7.59 -31.12
N GLY A 44 -9.77 8.10 -29.89
CA GLY A 44 -9.62 9.51 -29.61
C GLY A 44 -8.16 9.91 -29.72
N GLY A 45 -7.84 10.66 -30.79
CA GLY A 45 -6.58 11.39 -30.94
C GLY A 45 -5.37 10.56 -31.37
N SER A 46 -4.59 11.08 -32.32
CA SER A 46 -3.20 10.66 -32.50
C SER A 46 -2.46 10.91 -31.19
N LYS A 47 -1.80 9.88 -30.65
CA LYS A 47 -1.04 10.03 -29.39
C LYS A 47 0.08 11.04 -29.59
N THR A 48 0.40 11.79 -28.54
CA THR A 48 1.52 12.74 -28.56
C THR A 48 2.85 12.00 -28.60
N ASP A 49 3.91 12.65 -29.08
CA ASP A 49 5.26 12.07 -29.08
C ASP A 49 5.73 11.66 -27.68
N ALA A 50 5.32 12.40 -26.65
CA ALA A 50 5.61 12.08 -25.26
C ALA A 50 4.93 10.77 -24.82
N GLU A 51 3.67 10.55 -25.20
CA GLU A 51 2.92 9.32 -24.94
C GLU A 51 3.51 8.14 -25.72
N HIS A 52 3.87 8.33 -26.99
CA HIS A 52 4.54 7.30 -27.80
C HIS A 52 5.89 6.87 -27.18
N ARG A 53 6.71 7.83 -26.72
CA ARG A 53 7.96 7.55 -26.02
C ARG A 53 7.74 6.88 -24.67
N TRP A 54 6.70 7.25 -23.92
CA TRP A 54 6.37 6.58 -22.66
C TRP A 54 5.93 5.13 -22.89
N LEU A 55 5.03 4.88 -23.85
CA LEU A 55 4.56 3.54 -24.20
C LEU A 55 5.69 2.63 -24.67
N SER A 56 6.53 3.13 -25.59
CA SER A 56 7.67 2.37 -26.11
C SER A 56 8.64 1.96 -24.99
N ARG A 57 8.91 2.85 -24.03
CA ARG A 57 9.73 2.53 -22.86
C ARG A 57 9.03 1.54 -21.93
N HIS A 58 7.75 1.75 -21.67
CA HIS A 58 6.96 0.90 -20.77
C HIS A 58 6.90 -0.55 -21.26
N LEU A 59 6.76 -0.78 -22.57
CA LEU A 59 6.72 -2.12 -23.15
C LEU A 59 8.09 -2.84 -23.10
N LYS A 60 9.19 -2.09 -23.17
CA LYS A 60 10.57 -2.62 -23.14
C LYS A 60 11.11 -2.83 -21.72
N ASP A 61 10.38 -2.39 -20.73
CA ASP A 61 10.74 -2.36 -19.33
C ASP A 61 10.73 -3.78 -18.72
N PRO A 62 11.87 -4.35 -18.29
CA PRO A 62 11.91 -5.72 -17.79
C PRO A 62 11.03 -5.91 -16.55
N PHE A 63 10.94 -4.87 -15.71
CA PHE A 63 10.10 -4.92 -14.51
C PHE A 63 8.61 -4.91 -14.83
N VAL A 64 8.18 -4.35 -15.96
CA VAL A 64 6.77 -4.43 -16.43
C VAL A 64 6.44 -5.83 -16.95
N LYS A 65 7.41 -6.54 -17.53
CA LYS A 65 7.20 -7.96 -17.88
C LYS A 65 7.12 -8.81 -16.62
N ALA A 66 8.07 -8.60 -15.70
CA ALA A 66 8.14 -9.31 -14.44
C ALA A 66 6.88 -9.15 -13.57
N THR A 67 6.14 -8.02 -13.66
CA THR A 67 4.87 -7.89 -12.91
C THR A 67 3.86 -8.96 -13.28
N ARG A 68 3.80 -9.35 -14.57
CA ARG A 68 2.85 -10.37 -15.05
C ARG A 68 3.26 -11.76 -14.56
N GLU A 69 4.55 -12.05 -14.58
CA GLU A 69 5.12 -13.31 -14.11
C GLU A 69 4.95 -13.50 -12.60
N ASN A 70 5.06 -12.40 -11.83
CA ASN A 70 5.02 -12.41 -10.37
C ASN A 70 3.66 -11.98 -9.78
N ASN A 71 2.67 -11.71 -10.63
CA ASN A 71 1.34 -11.23 -10.24
C ASN A 71 1.33 -9.95 -9.37
N TYR A 72 2.25 -9.02 -9.63
CA TYR A 72 2.23 -7.69 -9.02
C TYR A 72 1.41 -6.71 -9.85
N ARG A 73 0.69 -5.79 -9.19
CA ARG A 73 -0.19 -4.81 -9.84
C ARG A 73 0.59 -3.80 -10.68
N CYS A 74 1.80 -3.42 -10.25
CA CYS A 74 2.66 -2.53 -11.02
C CYS A 74 4.14 -2.72 -10.68
N ARG A 75 5.02 -2.13 -11.50
CA ARG A 75 6.47 -2.35 -11.41
C ARG A 75 7.12 -1.78 -10.14
N SER A 76 6.44 -0.89 -9.40
CA SER A 76 7.01 -0.31 -8.18
C SER A 76 7.20 -1.35 -7.07
N ALA A 77 6.48 -2.49 -7.11
CA ALA A 77 6.69 -3.63 -6.20
C ALA A 77 8.17 -4.06 -6.15
N PHE A 78 8.85 -4.09 -7.31
CA PHE A 78 10.25 -4.50 -7.39
C PHE A 78 11.21 -3.53 -6.68
N LYS A 79 10.83 -2.26 -6.50
CA LYS A 79 11.61 -1.31 -5.71
C LYS A 79 11.60 -1.70 -4.24
N LEU A 80 10.41 -1.99 -3.69
CA LEU A 80 10.27 -2.39 -2.29
C LEU A 80 10.87 -3.78 -2.04
N LEU A 81 10.74 -4.72 -2.98
CA LEU A 81 11.41 -6.02 -2.91
C LEU A 81 12.93 -5.86 -2.81
N GLU A 82 13.54 -5.07 -3.70
CA GLU A 82 14.98 -4.83 -3.70
C GLU A 82 15.45 -4.10 -2.43
N ILE A 83 14.69 -3.11 -1.96
CA ILE A 83 15.00 -2.42 -0.70
C ILE A 83 14.92 -3.41 0.47
N ASN A 84 13.87 -4.23 0.54
CA ASN A 84 13.69 -5.18 1.62
C ASN A 84 14.76 -6.28 1.62
N GLU A 85 15.13 -6.79 0.44
CA GLU A 85 16.21 -7.78 0.30
C GLU A 85 17.51 -7.28 0.94
N LYS A 86 17.87 -6.02 0.69
CA LYS A 86 19.13 -5.43 1.19
C LYS A 86 19.04 -4.93 2.63
N GLN A 87 17.87 -4.47 3.08
CA GLN A 87 17.72 -3.69 4.32
C GLN A 87 16.91 -4.40 5.41
N GLN A 88 16.22 -5.49 5.05
CA GLN A 88 15.41 -6.33 5.93
C GLN A 88 14.47 -5.49 6.81
N ILE A 89 13.64 -4.67 6.16
CA ILE A 89 12.74 -3.70 6.81
C ILE A 89 11.35 -4.28 7.07
N LEU A 90 11.02 -5.43 6.49
CA LEU A 90 9.75 -6.15 6.65
C LEU A 90 10.05 -7.58 7.10
N SER A 91 9.34 -8.03 8.13
CA SER A 91 9.38 -9.39 8.64
C SER A 91 7.99 -9.80 9.15
N PRO A 92 7.71 -11.10 9.31
CA PRO A 92 6.43 -11.59 9.83
C PRO A 92 6.04 -10.94 11.16
N GLY A 93 4.76 -10.59 11.30
CA GLY A 93 4.21 -9.97 12.51
C GLY A 93 4.24 -8.44 12.55
N LEU A 94 4.97 -7.78 11.64
CA LEU A 94 5.03 -6.31 11.63
C LEU A 94 3.72 -5.67 11.13
N ARG A 95 3.41 -4.50 11.69
CA ARG A 95 2.32 -3.60 11.30
C ARG A 95 2.86 -2.53 10.37
N VAL A 96 2.33 -2.50 9.15
CA VAL A 96 2.81 -1.65 8.07
C VAL A 96 1.74 -0.63 7.68
N LEU A 97 2.12 0.64 7.67
CA LEU A 97 1.36 1.70 7.03
C LEU A 97 1.96 2.00 5.64
N ASP A 98 1.17 1.82 4.58
CA ASP A 98 1.56 2.07 3.18
C ASP A 98 0.85 3.33 2.66
N CYS A 99 1.58 4.44 2.56
CA CYS A 99 1.06 5.74 2.12
C CYS A 99 1.33 5.97 0.63
N GLY A 100 0.31 6.41 -0.11
CA GLY A 100 0.40 6.41 -1.57
C GLY A 100 0.31 5.00 -2.12
N ALA A 101 -0.51 4.16 -1.49
CA ALA A 101 -0.57 2.74 -1.74
C ALA A 101 -1.07 2.39 -3.15
N ALA A 102 -1.86 3.24 -3.83
CA ALA A 102 -2.47 2.90 -5.11
C ALA A 102 -1.40 2.63 -6.19
N PRO A 103 -1.52 1.54 -6.97
CA PRO A 103 -2.67 0.63 -7.08
C PRO A 103 -2.65 -0.57 -6.11
N GLY A 104 -1.73 -0.62 -5.15
CA GLY A 104 -1.61 -1.66 -4.10
C GLY A 104 -0.36 -2.54 -4.25
N ALA A 105 0.61 -2.14 -5.08
CA ALA A 105 1.76 -2.98 -5.41
C ALA A 105 2.74 -3.12 -4.23
N TRP A 106 2.98 -2.05 -3.46
CA TRP A 106 3.76 -2.12 -2.22
C TRP A 106 3.00 -2.88 -1.13
N SER A 107 1.69 -2.69 -1.03
CA SER A 107 0.84 -3.48 -0.15
C SER A 107 0.92 -4.99 -0.45
N GLN A 108 0.94 -5.41 -1.72
CA GLN A 108 1.13 -6.82 -2.10
C GLN A 108 2.48 -7.38 -1.60
N VAL A 109 3.54 -6.58 -1.63
CA VAL A 109 4.84 -6.98 -1.08
C VAL A 109 4.76 -7.05 0.44
N ALA A 110 4.20 -6.03 1.10
CA ALA A 110 4.05 -5.99 2.55
C ALA A 110 3.25 -7.17 3.08
N ILE A 111 2.08 -7.49 2.48
CA ILE A 111 1.23 -8.63 2.88
C ILE A 111 2.03 -9.92 2.95
N LYS A 112 2.82 -10.20 1.90
CA LYS A 112 3.67 -11.41 1.83
C LYS A 112 4.78 -11.37 2.89
N MET A 113 5.51 -10.26 3.01
CA MET A 113 6.67 -10.16 3.88
C MET A 113 6.32 -10.17 5.38
N VAL A 114 5.15 -9.63 5.74
CA VAL A 114 4.70 -9.58 7.14
C VAL A 114 3.71 -10.68 7.50
N ASN A 115 3.46 -11.62 6.58
CA ASN A 115 2.49 -12.71 6.75
C ASN A 115 1.08 -12.21 7.12
N ALA A 116 0.64 -11.09 6.55
CA ALA A 116 -0.63 -10.44 6.94
C ALA A 116 -1.87 -11.25 6.54
N ALA A 117 -1.77 -12.11 5.54
CA ALA A 117 -2.83 -13.05 5.15
C ALA A 117 -2.80 -14.36 5.99
N GLY A 118 -1.83 -14.53 6.90
CA GLY A 118 -1.71 -15.73 7.73
C GLY A 118 -1.45 -17.03 6.95
N THR A 119 -0.85 -16.92 5.76
CA THR A 119 -0.59 -18.08 4.89
C THR A 119 0.46 -19.03 5.45
N ASP A 120 1.39 -18.54 6.28
CA ASP A 120 2.31 -19.38 7.03
C ASP A 120 1.85 -19.50 8.49
N PRO A 121 1.37 -20.68 8.93
CA PRO A 121 0.88 -20.87 10.29
C PRO A 121 2.01 -20.93 11.34
N LYS A 122 3.27 -21.03 10.93
CA LYS A 122 4.42 -21.07 11.85
C LYS A 122 4.98 -19.69 12.16
N SER A 123 4.55 -18.66 11.45
CA SER A 123 5.04 -17.30 11.57
C SER A 123 3.97 -16.38 12.15
N PRO A 124 4.35 -15.35 12.95
CA PRO A 124 3.41 -14.35 13.42
C PRO A 124 2.66 -13.67 12.27
N VAL A 125 1.39 -13.32 12.50
CA VAL A 125 0.56 -12.60 11.51
C VAL A 125 0.74 -11.11 11.69
N GLY A 126 1.20 -10.42 10.65
CA GLY A 126 1.33 -8.97 10.63
C GLY A 126 0.06 -8.26 10.19
N PHE A 127 0.17 -6.97 9.91
CA PHE A 127 -0.96 -6.14 9.48
C PHE A 127 -0.52 -5.14 8.43
N VAL A 128 -1.37 -4.88 7.44
CA VAL A 128 -1.11 -3.88 6.39
C VAL A 128 -2.30 -2.94 6.27
N LEU A 129 -2.04 -1.65 6.46
CA LEU A 129 -2.98 -0.56 6.19
C LEU A 129 -2.47 0.28 5.03
N GLY A 130 -3.18 0.27 3.90
CA GLY A 130 -2.90 1.17 2.79
C GLY A 130 -3.77 2.42 2.83
N VAL A 131 -3.18 3.57 2.52
CA VAL A 131 -3.88 4.87 2.45
C VAL A 131 -3.56 5.53 1.13
N ASP A 132 -4.60 5.97 0.41
CA ASP A 132 -4.43 6.67 -0.87
C ASP A 132 -5.64 7.54 -1.22
N LEU A 133 -5.38 8.59 -2.00
CA LEU A 133 -6.41 9.44 -2.60
C LEU A 133 -7.24 8.68 -3.64
N LEU A 134 -6.63 7.71 -4.31
CA LEU A 134 -7.24 6.89 -5.34
C LEU A 134 -7.83 5.62 -4.74
N HIS A 135 -8.91 5.13 -5.36
CA HIS A 135 -9.49 3.85 -4.99
C HIS A 135 -8.51 2.69 -5.26
N ILE A 136 -8.38 1.80 -4.29
CA ILE A 136 -7.56 0.59 -4.37
C ILE A 136 -8.49 -0.62 -4.37
N PHE A 137 -8.38 -1.48 -5.39
CA PHE A 137 -9.09 -2.75 -5.38
C PHE A 137 -8.66 -3.60 -4.18
N PRO A 138 -9.59 -4.28 -3.48
CA PRO A 138 -9.27 -5.07 -2.29
C PRO A 138 -8.12 -6.06 -2.51
N LEU A 139 -7.34 -6.29 -1.46
CA LEU A 139 -6.32 -7.34 -1.37
C LEU A 139 -6.52 -8.09 -0.05
N GLU A 140 -6.58 -9.41 -0.13
CA GLU A 140 -6.60 -10.25 1.05
C GLU A 140 -5.33 -10.02 1.90
N GLY A 141 -5.49 -9.83 3.21
CA GLY A 141 -4.40 -9.48 4.12
C GLY A 141 -4.09 -7.99 4.25
N ALA A 142 -4.83 -7.09 3.59
CA ALA A 142 -4.69 -5.64 3.80
C ALA A 142 -6.04 -4.94 3.98
N THR A 143 -6.03 -3.88 4.80
CA THR A 143 -7.11 -2.90 4.92
C THR A 143 -6.75 -1.65 4.12
N PHE A 144 -7.71 -1.07 3.39
CA PHE A 144 -7.50 0.16 2.63
C PHE A 144 -8.41 1.28 3.12
N LEU A 145 -7.80 2.42 3.44
CA LEU A 145 -8.49 3.69 3.67
C LEU A 145 -8.35 4.54 2.41
N CYS A 146 -9.33 4.45 1.52
CA CYS A 146 -9.39 5.22 0.28
C CYS A 146 -10.84 5.50 -0.14
N PRO A 147 -11.15 6.68 -0.70
CA PRO A 147 -10.22 7.80 -0.94
C PRO A 147 -9.90 8.57 0.35
N ALA A 148 -8.62 8.84 0.62
CA ALA A 148 -8.17 9.55 1.81
C ALA A 148 -6.83 10.27 1.61
N ASP A 149 -6.73 11.49 2.13
CA ASP A 149 -5.49 12.26 2.15
C ASP A 149 -4.76 12.06 3.48
N VAL A 150 -3.58 11.43 3.46
CA VAL A 150 -2.79 11.19 4.67
C VAL A 150 -2.33 12.48 5.37
N THR A 151 -2.36 13.61 4.66
CA THR A 151 -2.01 14.92 5.22
C THR A 151 -3.15 15.56 6.02
N ASP A 152 -4.40 15.11 5.84
CA ASP A 152 -5.58 15.58 6.58
C ASP A 152 -5.60 15.01 8.02
N SER A 153 -5.80 15.89 9.01
CA SER A 153 -5.81 15.51 10.44
C SER A 153 -6.86 14.45 10.77
N ARG A 154 -8.04 14.49 10.14
CA ARG A 154 -9.11 13.50 10.38
C ARG A 154 -8.72 12.12 9.87
N ILE A 155 -7.98 12.07 8.76
CA ILE A 155 -7.45 10.83 8.21
C ILE A 155 -6.34 10.28 9.10
N ARG A 156 -5.50 11.14 9.67
CA ARG A 156 -4.47 10.75 10.65
C ARG A 156 -5.07 10.07 11.89
N GLU A 157 -6.15 10.62 12.43
CA GLU A 157 -6.90 9.99 13.53
C GLU A 157 -7.47 8.64 13.10
N ARG A 158 -8.05 8.56 11.90
CA ARG A 158 -8.59 7.31 11.38
C ARG A 158 -7.52 6.24 11.16
N ILE A 159 -6.33 6.62 10.69
CA ILE A 159 -5.16 5.74 10.57
C ILE A 159 -4.79 5.15 11.93
N GLN A 160 -4.71 5.99 12.96
CA GLN A 160 -4.43 5.53 14.33
C GLN A 160 -5.46 4.52 14.81
N GLU A 161 -6.75 4.73 14.55
CA GLU A 161 -7.80 3.80 14.97
C GLU A 161 -7.77 2.45 14.26
N LEU A 162 -7.37 2.45 12.98
CA LEU A 162 -7.33 1.23 12.16
C LEU A 162 -6.07 0.39 12.40
N LEU A 163 -5.00 1.00 12.91
CA LEU A 163 -3.78 0.28 13.25
C LEU A 163 -3.96 -0.55 14.53
N PRO A 164 -3.50 -1.82 14.56
CA PRO A 164 -3.44 -2.61 15.78
C PRO A 164 -2.64 -1.90 16.86
N GLU A 165 -3.19 -1.84 18.08
CA GLU A 165 -2.63 -1.08 19.21
C GLU A 165 -2.41 0.41 18.92
N ARG A 166 -3.00 0.94 17.85
CA ARG A 166 -2.79 2.29 17.34
C ARG A 166 -1.34 2.60 16.96
N LYS A 167 -0.57 1.56 16.60
CA LYS A 167 0.86 1.66 16.31
C LYS A 167 1.25 0.98 15.01
N ALA A 168 2.33 1.47 14.41
CA ALA A 168 2.98 0.90 13.24
C ALA A 168 4.46 0.60 13.56
N ASP A 169 4.97 -0.48 12.99
CA ASP A 169 6.39 -0.83 13.04
C ASP A 169 7.14 -0.25 11.85
N VAL A 170 6.45 -0.13 10.71
CA VAL A 170 7.01 0.35 9.45
C VAL A 170 6.04 1.32 8.79
N ILE A 171 6.52 2.50 8.43
CA ILE A 171 5.82 3.44 7.56
C ILE A 171 6.52 3.46 6.20
N LEU A 172 5.76 3.17 5.15
CA LEU A 172 6.19 3.19 3.76
C LEU A 172 5.49 4.33 3.03
N SER A 173 6.20 5.03 2.15
CA SER A 173 5.62 6.08 1.31
C SER A 173 6.21 6.02 -0.10
N ASP A 174 5.39 5.61 -1.07
CA ASP A 174 5.63 5.78 -2.51
C ASP A 174 4.76 6.91 -3.08
N MET A 175 4.37 7.88 -2.24
CA MET A 175 3.59 9.06 -2.65
C MET A 175 4.33 9.92 -3.66
N ALA A 176 3.60 10.47 -4.63
CA ALA A 176 4.09 11.52 -5.50
C ALA A 176 2.98 12.55 -5.74
N PRO A 177 3.27 13.85 -5.73
CA PRO A 177 2.29 14.86 -6.13
C PRO A 177 1.99 14.74 -7.63
N ASN A 178 0.84 15.28 -8.04
CA ASN A 178 0.56 15.49 -9.45
C ASN A 178 1.64 16.40 -10.05
N ALA A 179 2.35 15.90 -11.06
CA ALA A 179 3.45 16.62 -11.68
C ALA A 179 2.91 17.87 -12.40
N THR A 180 3.40 19.03 -11.98
CA THR A 180 3.10 20.31 -12.63
C THR A 180 4.01 20.55 -13.84
N GLY A 181 5.10 19.79 -13.94
CA GLY A 181 6.16 19.98 -14.94
C GLY A 181 7.25 20.96 -14.48
N ILE A 182 7.02 21.67 -13.37
CA ILE A 182 8.01 22.55 -12.73
C ILE A 182 8.69 21.75 -11.63
N LYS A 183 9.89 21.22 -11.94
CA LYS A 183 10.65 20.30 -11.07
C LYS A 183 10.80 20.80 -9.62
N GLU A 184 11.07 22.09 -9.44
CA GLU A 184 11.27 22.67 -8.11
C GLU A 184 9.98 22.66 -7.29
N LEU A 185 8.83 23.04 -7.87
CA LEU A 185 7.54 23.01 -7.19
C LEU A 185 7.11 21.57 -6.87
N ASP A 186 7.34 20.66 -7.81
CA ASP A 186 7.06 19.24 -7.67
C ASP A 186 7.90 18.61 -6.53
N HIS A 187 9.19 18.98 -6.44
CA HIS A 187 10.08 18.61 -5.33
C HIS A 187 9.59 19.17 -3.99
N GLN A 188 9.28 20.47 -3.92
CA GLN A 188 8.81 21.12 -2.69
C GLN A 188 7.54 20.48 -2.13
N LYS A 189 6.56 20.18 -3.01
CA LYS A 189 5.33 19.48 -2.62
C LYS A 189 5.63 18.10 -2.03
N LEU A 190 6.51 17.33 -2.67
CA LEU A 190 6.87 16.00 -2.19
C LEU A 190 7.59 16.07 -0.83
N ILE A 191 8.52 17.01 -0.64
CA ILE A 191 9.19 17.23 0.65
C ILE A 191 8.17 17.60 1.74
N SER A 192 7.23 18.50 1.45
CA SER A 192 6.17 18.88 2.39
C SER A 192 5.28 17.69 2.79
N MET A 193 4.90 16.84 1.83
CA MET A 193 4.13 15.61 2.11
C MET A 193 4.91 14.65 3.00
N CYS A 194 6.21 14.44 2.74
CA CYS A 194 7.07 13.59 3.56
C CYS A 194 7.26 14.14 4.97
N LEU A 195 7.43 15.45 5.14
CA LEU A 195 7.50 16.11 6.45
C LEU A 195 6.19 15.95 7.23
N SER A 196 5.05 16.13 6.57
CA SER A 196 3.72 15.90 7.15
C SER A 196 3.56 14.45 7.63
N LEU A 197 4.05 13.47 6.86
CA LEU A 197 4.02 12.06 7.25
C LEU A 197 5.00 11.75 8.40
N LEU A 198 6.16 12.42 8.44
CA LEU A 198 7.11 12.34 9.55
C LEU A 198 6.50 12.90 10.85
N ASP A 199 5.72 13.98 10.78
CA ASP A 199 5.02 14.50 11.96
C ASP A 199 3.94 13.51 12.45
N LEU A 200 3.28 12.78 11.55
CA LEU A 200 2.37 11.68 11.92
C LEU A 200 3.12 10.56 12.64
N SER A 201 4.34 10.23 12.22
CA SER A 201 5.13 9.12 12.79
C SER A 201 5.35 9.27 14.29
N SER A 202 5.43 10.50 14.82
CA SER A 202 5.53 10.75 16.26
C SER A 202 4.37 10.20 17.09
N SER A 203 3.21 10.00 16.48
CA SER A 203 2.04 9.46 17.16
C SER A 203 1.88 7.94 17.00
N ILE A 204 2.31 7.38 15.87
CA ILE A 204 2.02 5.97 15.50
C ILE A 204 3.25 5.07 15.42
N LEU A 205 4.43 5.59 15.11
CA LEU A 205 5.62 4.75 14.92
C LEU A 205 6.18 4.34 16.28
N ILE A 206 6.42 3.04 16.46
CA ILE A 206 7.03 2.54 17.70
C ILE A 206 8.50 2.93 17.81
N SER A 207 9.02 2.93 19.04
CA SER A 207 10.47 2.98 19.26
C SER A 207 11.14 1.81 18.53
N GLY A 208 12.25 2.07 17.84
CA GLY A 208 12.92 1.10 16.98
C GLY A 208 12.32 0.97 15.57
N GLY A 209 11.18 1.62 15.29
CA GLY A 209 10.47 1.52 14.01
C GLY A 209 11.24 2.06 12.80
N THR A 210 10.73 1.74 11.61
CA THR A 210 11.34 2.10 10.32
C THR A 210 10.44 3.04 9.52
N PHE A 211 11.05 4.00 8.82
CA PHE A 211 10.39 4.92 7.91
C PHE A 211 11.09 4.92 6.56
N LEU A 212 10.35 4.63 5.50
CA LEU A 212 10.82 4.65 4.12
C LEU A 212 9.97 5.61 3.30
N CYS A 213 10.56 6.64 2.70
CA CYS A 213 9.81 7.58 1.86
C CYS A 213 10.51 7.89 0.55
N LYS A 214 9.73 8.00 -0.52
CA LYS A 214 10.18 8.48 -1.82
C LYS A 214 10.45 9.99 -1.79
N LEU A 215 11.46 10.40 -2.53
CA LEU A 215 11.72 11.79 -2.89
C LEU A 215 12.18 11.90 -4.34
N TRP A 216 12.13 13.10 -4.88
CA TRP A 216 12.85 13.47 -6.09
C TRP A 216 14.06 14.30 -5.70
N ASP A 217 15.21 14.03 -6.32
CA ASP A 217 16.41 14.84 -6.09
C ASP A 217 16.14 16.32 -6.38
N GLY A 218 16.54 17.19 -5.44
CA GLY A 218 16.24 18.62 -5.46
C GLY A 218 16.82 19.36 -4.25
N GLY A 219 16.72 20.70 -4.26
CA GLY A 219 17.48 21.57 -3.36
C GLY A 219 17.13 21.42 -1.87
N GLN A 220 15.90 21.02 -1.53
CA GLN A 220 15.40 20.95 -0.15
C GLN A 220 15.44 19.55 0.46
N LYS A 221 16.09 18.58 -0.19
CA LYS A 221 16.25 17.22 0.39
C LYS A 221 16.92 17.22 1.77
N HIS A 222 17.83 18.16 2.01
CA HIS A 222 18.56 18.30 3.27
C HIS A 222 17.64 18.63 4.45
N LEU A 223 16.55 19.38 4.21
CA LEU A 223 15.56 19.71 5.24
C LEU A 223 14.90 18.45 5.80
N LEU A 224 14.45 17.57 4.90
CA LEU A 224 13.86 16.28 5.27
C LEU A 224 14.90 15.38 5.93
N GLN A 225 16.12 15.31 5.38
CA GLN A 225 17.21 14.52 5.94
C GLN A 225 17.51 14.91 7.38
N SER A 226 17.72 16.20 7.67
CA SER A 226 18.03 16.68 9.01
C SER A 226 16.90 16.38 10.01
N ARG A 227 15.63 16.44 9.57
CA ARG A 227 14.49 16.06 10.42
C ARG A 227 14.44 14.57 10.71
N LEU A 228 14.80 13.72 9.74
CA LEU A 228 14.93 12.28 9.96
C LEU A 228 16.08 11.97 10.93
N GLU A 229 17.25 12.61 10.76
CA GLU A 229 18.42 12.41 11.62
C GLU A 229 18.19 12.84 13.08
N GLN A 230 17.22 13.72 13.34
CA GLN A 230 16.79 14.10 14.69
C GLN A 230 15.93 13.03 15.40
N GLN A 231 15.32 12.13 14.63
CA GLN A 231 14.30 11.19 15.11
C GLN A 231 14.67 9.72 14.94
N PHE A 232 15.72 9.42 14.17
CA PHE A 232 16.16 8.07 13.83
C PHE A 232 17.67 7.94 14.01
N GLN A 233 18.14 6.76 14.40
CA GLN A 233 19.59 6.51 14.59
C GLN A 233 20.34 6.42 13.27
N GLU A 234 19.67 5.94 12.24
CA GLU A 234 20.27 5.69 10.94
C GLU A 234 19.39 6.27 9.85
N VAL A 235 19.96 7.11 8.98
CA VAL A 235 19.30 7.66 7.80
C VAL A 235 20.19 7.43 6.58
N ARG A 236 19.65 6.82 5.53
CA ARG A 236 20.37 6.51 4.30
C ARG A 236 19.53 6.84 3.07
N ILE A 237 20.20 7.21 1.98
CA ILE A 237 19.57 7.38 0.67
C ILE A 237 19.72 6.08 -0.12
N ILE A 238 18.63 5.59 -0.69
CA ILE A 238 18.58 4.40 -1.53
C ILE A 238 18.04 4.75 -2.92
N LYS A 239 18.73 4.28 -3.95
CA LYS A 239 18.28 4.30 -5.34
C LYS A 239 18.13 2.85 -5.84
N PRO A 240 16.92 2.28 -5.81
CA PRO A 240 16.68 0.92 -6.32
C PRO A 240 17.02 0.83 -7.81
N GLN A 241 17.62 -0.28 -8.24
CA GLN A 241 17.80 -0.63 -9.66
C GLN A 241 16.46 -0.75 -10.40
N ALA A 242 15.40 -1.12 -9.67
CA ALA A 242 14.03 -1.09 -10.18
C ALA A 242 13.50 0.33 -10.45
N SER A 243 14.24 1.39 -10.14
CA SER A 243 13.95 2.76 -10.57
C SER A 243 14.48 3.00 -11.99
N ARG A 244 13.77 3.77 -12.80
CA ARG A 244 14.26 4.16 -14.13
C ARG A 244 15.53 5.02 -13.98
N LYS A 245 16.52 4.79 -14.85
CA LYS A 245 17.79 5.55 -14.84
C LYS A 245 17.56 7.04 -15.05
N GLU A 246 16.57 7.40 -15.86
CA GLU A 246 16.24 8.81 -16.17
C GLU A 246 15.38 9.47 -15.07
N SER A 247 14.93 8.71 -14.07
CA SER A 247 14.13 9.26 -12.97
C SER A 247 15.04 9.82 -11.88
N SER A 248 14.70 11.01 -11.38
CA SER A 248 15.30 11.63 -10.18
C SER A 248 14.82 10.99 -8.86
N GLU A 249 14.02 9.93 -8.93
CA GLU A 249 13.46 9.25 -7.75
C GLU A 249 14.56 8.62 -6.88
N MET A 250 14.50 8.87 -5.58
CA MET A 250 15.30 8.21 -4.56
C MET A 250 14.41 7.91 -3.36
N TYR A 251 14.94 7.20 -2.37
CA TYR A 251 14.23 6.91 -1.12
C TYR A 251 15.11 7.26 0.06
N PHE A 252 14.57 7.95 1.06
CA PHE A 252 15.17 7.97 2.39
C PHE A 252 14.69 6.74 3.15
N LEU A 253 15.63 5.94 3.63
CA LEU A 253 15.40 4.91 4.63
C LEU A 253 15.91 5.42 5.98
N ALA A 254 15.03 5.53 6.95
CA ALA A 254 15.35 5.88 8.32
C ALA A 254 14.98 4.72 9.26
N LYS A 255 15.94 4.25 10.07
CA LYS A 255 15.78 3.08 10.96
C LYS A 255 15.99 3.46 12.42
N PHE A 256 15.40 2.64 13.29
CA PHE A 256 15.50 2.76 14.74
C PHE A 256 14.96 4.10 15.25
N TYR A 257 13.65 4.31 15.08
CA TYR A 257 12.95 5.48 15.59
C TYR A 257 13.21 5.70 17.10
N GLN A 258 13.57 6.90 17.50
CA GLN A 258 13.85 7.28 18.89
C GLN A 258 12.85 8.30 19.47
N GLY A 259 11.85 8.69 18.68
CA GLY A 259 10.99 9.82 19.02
C GLY A 259 11.62 11.16 18.64
N ALA A 260 10.84 12.24 18.69
CA ALA A 260 11.41 13.57 18.59
C ALA A 260 12.27 13.84 19.83
N THR A 261 13.58 13.84 19.67
CA THR A 261 14.47 14.39 20.70
C THR A 261 14.09 15.86 20.87
N ARG A 262 13.56 16.25 22.04
CA ARG A 262 13.59 17.66 22.42
C ARG A 262 15.06 18.03 22.38
N SER A 263 15.46 18.94 21.50
CA SER A 263 16.80 19.49 21.55
C SER A 263 16.99 20.12 22.93
N SER A 264 17.65 19.39 23.83
CA SER A 264 18.34 19.98 24.96
C SER A 264 19.48 20.78 24.36
N LYS A 265 19.21 22.04 24.01
CA LYS A 265 20.28 23.02 23.83
C LYS A 265 20.84 23.29 25.23
N VAL A 266 22.05 22.80 25.47
CA VAL A 266 23.01 23.43 26.39
C VAL A 266 23.52 24.69 25.70
#